data_AF-A0A0G4Q2W7-F1
#
_entry.id   AF-A0A0G4Q2W7-F1
#
_cell.length_a   1.000
_cell.length_b   1.000
_cell.length_c   1.000
_cell.angle_alpha   90.00
_cell.angle_beta   90.00
_cell.angle_gamma   90.00
#
_symmetry.space_group_name_H-M   'P 1'
#
loop_
_entity.id
_entity.type
_entity.pdbx_description
1 polymer ?
#
loop_
_entity_poly.entity_id
_entity_poly.type
_entity_poly.pdbx_seq_one_letter_code
_entity_poly.pdbx_strand_id
1 'polypeptide(L)'
;MSQKNTRIRDITPYSLRMPDTLKEKLMQRASKNGRSLNAEMVMILQSAVDEDSTPKNLNELSQLDPEKFKELFMETIKKIQGGEK
;
A
#
# COMPACT_ATOMS: atom_id res chain seq x y z
N MET A 1 14.02 -9.50 9.80
CA MET A 1 12.97 -10.00 10.72
C MET A 1 12.09 -10.98 9.96
N SER A 2 11.98 -12.22 10.45
CA SER A 2 11.14 -13.25 9.82
C SER A 2 9.67 -12.82 9.90
N GLN A 3 9.02 -12.63 8.75
CA GLN A 3 7.58 -12.39 8.72
C GLN A 3 6.90 -13.68 9.20
N LYS A 4 6.40 -13.67 10.44
CA LYS A 4 5.50 -14.71 10.92
C LYS A 4 4.31 -14.77 9.95
N ASN A 5 4.06 -15.95 9.40
CA ASN A 5 2.91 -16.19 8.54
C ASN A 5 1.63 -16.20 9.38
N THR A 6 1.17 -15.01 9.78
CA THR A 6 -0.03 -14.80 10.59
C THR A 6 -1.24 -14.86 9.67
N ARG A 7 -2.16 -15.80 9.90
CA ARG A 7 -3.38 -15.87 9.11
C ARG A 7 -4.25 -14.66 9.48
N ILE A 8 -4.95 -14.08 8.50
CA ILE A 8 -5.80 -12.89 8.73
C ILE A 8 -6.83 -13.10 9.85
N ARG A 9 -7.32 -14.33 10.05
CA ARG A 9 -8.25 -14.68 11.14
C ARG A 9 -7.64 -14.58 12.54
N ASP A 10 -6.32 -14.65 12.64
CA ASP A 10 -5.59 -14.61 13.91
C ASP A 10 -5.18 -13.16 14.27
N ILE A 11 -5.46 -12.20 13.38
CA ILE A 11 -5.16 -10.78 13.59
C ILE A 11 -6.27 -10.17 14.45
N THR A 12 -5.90 -9.62 15.60
CA THR A 12 -6.84 -8.90 16.47
C THR A 12 -7.36 -7.65 15.74
N PRO A 13 -8.68 -7.43 15.66
CA PRO A 13 -9.24 -6.24 15.04
C PRO A 13 -8.74 -4.96 15.70
N TYR A 14 -8.41 -3.95 14.89
CA TYR A 14 -8.02 -2.64 15.40
C TYR A 14 -9.27 -1.79 15.64
N SER A 15 -9.46 -1.29 16.86
CA SER A 15 -10.61 -0.44 17.21
C SER A 15 -10.30 1.02 16.85
N LEU A 16 -11.12 1.61 15.97
CA LEU A 16 -10.98 2.98 15.50
C LEU A 16 -12.14 3.84 16.00
N ARG A 17 -11.82 5.03 16.52
CA ARG A 17 -12.80 6.09 16.80
C ARG A 17 -12.79 7.08 15.65
N MET A 18 -13.95 7.29 15.05
CA MET A 18 -14.09 8.12 13.85
C MET A 18 -15.44 8.85 13.87
N PRO A 19 -15.52 10.08 13.34
CA PRO A 19 -16.79 10.78 13.18
C PRO A 19 -17.74 10.02 12.25
N ASP A 20 -19.05 10.10 12.52
CA ASP A 20 -20.07 9.39 11.73
C ASP A 20 -20.05 9.77 10.25
N THR A 21 -19.83 11.06 9.98
CA THR A 21 -19.74 11.58 8.61
C THR A 21 -18.59 10.97 7.82
N LEU A 22 -17.47 10.67 8.46
CA LEU A 22 -16.33 10.00 7.82
C LEU A 22 -16.63 8.52 7.60
N LYS A 23 -17.27 7.88 8.57
CA LYS A 23 -17.67 6.47 8.49
C LYS A 23 -18.61 6.22 7.32
N GLU A 24 -19.62 7.06 7.14
CA GLU A 24 -20.57 6.95 6.03
C GLU A 24 -19.87 7.08 4.67
N LYS A 25 -18.98 8.06 4.51
CA LYS A 25 -18.20 8.24 3.26
C LYS A 25 -17.35 7.01 2.94
N LEU A 26 -16.70 6.43 3.94
CA LEU A 26 -15.88 5.23 3.78
C LEU A 26 -16.74 4.00 3.46
N MET A 27 -17.91 3.87 4.09
CA MET A 27 -18.85 2.80 3.76
C MET A 27 -19.35 2.90 2.32
N GLN A 28 -19.76 4.09 1.86
CA GLN A 28 -20.18 4.30 0.47
C GLN A 28 -19.07 3.96 -0.52
N ARG A 29 -17.84 4.38 -0.23
CA ARG A 29 -16.66 4.06 -1.06
C ARG A 29 -16.39 2.55 -1.09
N ALA A 30 -16.44 1.88 0.06
CA ALA A 30 -16.26 0.44 0.15
C ALA A 30 -17.32 -0.33 -0.65
N SER A 31 -18.60 0.06 -0.52
CA SER A 31 -19.70 -0.51 -1.30
C SER A 31 -19.51 -0.30 -2.80
N LYS A 32 -19.11 0.90 -3.23
CA LYS A 32 -18.81 1.20 -4.64
C LYS A 32 -17.68 0.33 -5.20
N ASN A 33 -16.69 0.01 -4.36
CA ASN A 33 -15.54 -0.82 -4.73
C ASN A 33 -15.79 -2.32 -4.54
N GLY A 34 -16.97 -2.74 -4.08
CA GLY A 34 -17.29 -4.15 -3.81
C GLY A 34 -16.47 -4.75 -2.66
N ARG A 35 -15.99 -3.95 -1.72
CA ARG A 35 -15.16 -4.37 -0.58
C ARG A 35 -15.90 -4.23 0.73
N SER A 36 -15.53 -5.04 1.73
CA SER A 36 -15.91 -4.76 3.11
C SER A 36 -15.23 -3.48 3.59
N LEU A 37 -15.82 -2.80 4.58
CA LEU A 37 -15.23 -1.59 5.15
C LEU A 37 -13.79 -1.85 5.64
N ASN A 38 -13.53 -2.99 6.29
CA ASN A 38 -12.19 -3.35 6.74
C ASN A 38 -11.21 -3.52 5.57
N ALA A 39 -11.62 -4.20 4.49
CA ALA A 39 -10.75 -4.39 3.33
C ALA A 39 -10.42 -3.06 2.63
N GLU A 40 -11.41 -2.15 2.52
CA GLU A 40 -11.16 -0.82 1.96
C GLU A 40 -10.25 0.02 2.87
N MET A 41 -10.42 -0.05 4.19
CA MET A 41 -9.53 0.64 5.14
C MET A 41 -8.09 0.14 5.03
N VAL A 42 -7.88 -1.17 4.94
CA VAL A 42 -6.54 -1.75 4.73
C VAL A 42 -5.93 -1.26 3.43
N MET A 43 -6.70 -1.24 2.33
CA MET A 43 -6.22 -0.72 1.04
C MET A 43 -5.82 0.76 1.12
N ILE A 44 -6.65 1.60 1.74
CA ILE A 44 -6.36 3.04 1.89
C ILE A 44 -5.08 3.25 2.70
N LEU A 45 -4.94 2.54 3.83
CA LEU A 45 -3.75 2.65 4.68
C LEU A 45 -2.51 2.13 3.98
N GLN A 46 -2.61 1.00 3.27
CA GLN A 46 -1.49 0.44 2.52
C GLN A 46 -1.06 1.40 1.40
N SER A 47 -2.01 1.96 0.64
CA SER A 47 -1.69 2.94 -0.40
C SER A 47 -1.04 4.19 0.16
N ALA A 48 -1.48 4.71 1.31
CA ALA A 48 -0.84 5.85 1.95
C ALA A 48 0.62 5.53 2.37
N VAL A 49 0.85 4.36 2.97
CA VAL A 49 2.19 3.93 3.38
C VAL A 49 3.10 3.66 2.17
N ASP A 50 2.56 3.08 1.10
CA ASP A 50 3.30 2.80 -0.13
C ASP A 50 3.61 4.09 -0.92
N GLU A 51 2.70 5.06 -0.93
CA GLU A 51 2.92 6.38 -1.53
C GLU A 51 3.97 7.20 -0.78
N ASP A 52 4.09 7.04 0.54
CA ASP A 52 5.17 7.63 1.33
C ASP A 52 6.51 6.88 1.13
N SER A 53 6.43 5.61 0.72
CA SER A 53 7.61 4.75 0.50
C SER A 53 8.17 4.84 -0.92
N THR A 54 7.41 5.39 -1.87
CA THR A 54 7.86 5.61 -3.25
C THR A 54 8.52 6.98 -3.37
N PRO A 55 9.82 7.05 -3.72
CA PRO A 55 10.50 8.33 -3.89
C PRO A 55 9.82 9.10 -5.03
N LYS A 56 9.25 10.26 -4.72
CA LYS A 56 8.54 11.08 -5.72
C LYS A 56 9.51 11.94 -6.52
N ASN A 57 10.76 12.05 -6.07
CA ASN A 57 11.81 12.88 -6.68
C ASN A 57 13.15 12.14 -6.78
N LEU A 58 13.94 12.41 -7.83
CA LEU A 58 15.28 11.82 -8.04
C LEU A 58 16.24 12.06 -6.86
N ASN A 59 16.05 13.15 -6.12
CA ASN A 59 16.83 13.49 -4.93
C ASN A 59 16.51 12.60 -3.71
N GLU A 60 15.38 11.91 -3.70
CA GLU A 60 15.02 10.95 -2.64
C GLU A 60 15.54 9.54 -2.96
N LEU A 61 15.88 9.24 -4.22
CA LEU A 61 16.52 7.96 -4.59
C LEU A 61 17.94 7.83 -4.05
N SER A 62 18.68 8.94 -3.88
CA SER A 62 20.06 8.92 -3.39
C SER A 62 20.18 8.60 -1.90
N GLN A 63 19.06 8.69 -1.15
CA GLN A 63 18.99 8.29 0.26
C GLN A 63 18.52 6.84 0.45
N LEU A 64 18.18 6.12 -0.63
CA LEU A 64 17.80 4.72 -0.52
C LEU A 64 19.03 3.82 -0.35
N ASP A 65 18.86 2.76 0.42
CA ASP A 65 19.84 1.68 0.47
C ASP A 65 20.14 1.14 -0.94
N PRO A 66 21.41 0.84 -1.27
CA PRO A 66 21.83 0.44 -2.61
C PRO A 66 21.16 -0.85 -3.12
N GLU A 67 20.69 -1.71 -2.22
CA GLU A 67 19.94 -2.92 -2.59
C GLU A 67 18.53 -2.58 -3.10
N LYS A 68 17.83 -1.68 -2.41
CA LYS A 68 16.48 -1.24 -2.78
C LYS A 68 16.49 -0.44 -4.09
N PHE A 69 17.56 0.32 -4.33
CA PHE A 69 17.79 0.99 -5.61
C PHE A 69 17.93 -0.01 -6.76
N LYS A 70 18.75 -1.05 -6.61
CA LYS A 70 18.95 -2.08 -7.65
C LYS A 70 17.64 -2.78 -8.00
N GLU A 71 16.82 -3.09 -7.01
CA GLU A 71 15.52 -3.73 -7.21
C GLU A 71 14.58 -2.83 -8.03
N LEU A 72 14.37 -1.59 -7.61
CA LEU A 72 13.52 -0.61 -8.31
C LEU A 72 14.04 -0.28 -9.71
N PHE A 73 15.36 -0.16 -9.87
CA PHE A 73 16.00 0.10 -11.16
C PHE A 73 15.80 -1.08 -12.13
N MET A 74 16.01 -2.31 -11.66
CA MET A 74 15.79 -3.52 -12.46
C MET A 74 14.32 -3.69 -12.84
N GLU A 75 13.39 -3.39 -11.92
CA GLU A 75 11.96 -3.40 -12.22
C GLU A 75 11.60 -2.38 -13.30
N THR A 76 12.15 -1.16 -13.23
CA THR A 76 11.93 -0.10 -14.21
C THR A 76 12.48 -0.48 -15.58
N ILE A 77 13.71 -0.98 -15.66
CA ILE A 77 14.31 -1.45 -16.92
C ILE A 77 13.51 -2.60 -17.51
N LYS A 78 13.06 -3.55 -16.68
CA LYS A 78 12.21 -4.66 -17.13
C LYS A 78 10.86 -4.18 -17.66
N LYS A 79 10.27 -3.14 -17.06
CA LYS A 79 9.02 -2.53 -17.53
C LYS A 79 9.20 -1.77 -18.86
N ILE A 80 10.36 -1.15 -19.06
CA ILE A 80 10.72 -0.46 -20.31
C ILE A 80 11.05 -1.47 -21.42
N GLN A 81 11.79 -2.54 -21.11
CA GLN A 81 12.18 -3.58 -22.08
C GLN A 81 11.06 -4.60 -22.35
N GLY A 82 10.17 -4.83 -21.38
CA GLY A 82 9.00 -5.69 -21.50
C GLY A 82 7.81 -5.03 -22.20
N GLY A 83 7.98 -3.81 -22.71
CA GLY A 83 7.00 -3.08 -23.52
C GLY A 83 6.94 -3.50 -24.99
N GLU A 84 7.65 -4.55 -25.40
CA GLU A 84 7.43 -5.21 -26.69
C GLU A 84 6.62 -6.50 -26.51
N LYS A 85 5.28 -6.34 -26.43
CA LYS A 85 4.23 -7.06 -27.18
C LYS A 85 2.86 -6.85 -26.56
#